data_AF-A0A191HSZ5-F1
#
_entry.id   AF-A0A191HSZ5-F1
#
_cell.length_a   1.000
_cell.length_b   1.000
_cell.length_c   1.000
_cell.angle_alpha   90.00
_cell.angle_beta   90.00
_cell.angle_gamma   90.00
#
_symmetry.space_group_name_H-M   'P 1'
#
loop_
_entity.id
_entity.type
_entity.pdbx_description
1 polymer ?
#
loop_
_entity_poly.entity_id
_entity_poly.type
_entity_poly.pdbx_seq_one_letter_code
_entity_poly.pdbx_strand_id
1 'polypeptide(L)'
;MISFEKVKKEINSVNYEVGEAMTQQIDGLAKPLGSLGYLEKMAVRISRITGKLDNQLKQKAMIVMCSDNCVFEEGIASTPQELGRMSIE
;
A
#
# COMPACT_ATOMS: atom_id res chain seq x y z
N MET A 1 4.73 -23.42 -6.78
CA MET A 1 5.37 -22.16 -6.32
C MET A 1 5.54 -21.25 -7.53
N ILE A 2 5.14 -19.98 -7.43
CA ILE A 2 5.33 -19.01 -8.54
C ILE A 2 6.78 -18.50 -8.47
N SER A 3 7.45 -18.33 -9.61
CA SER A 3 8.83 -17.81 -9.65
C SER A 3 8.86 -16.29 -9.49
N PHE A 4 9.92 -15.77 -8.87
CA PHE A 4 10.17 -14.32 -8.74
C PHE A 4 10.13 -13.62 -10.11
N GLU A 5 10.80 -14.20 -11.12
CA GLU A 5 10.83 -13.66 -12.49
C GLU A 5 9.44 -13.57 -13.12
N LYS A 6 8.52 -14.48 -12.76
CA LYS A 6 7.15 -14.42 -13.25
C LYS A 6 6.39 -13.26 -12.60
N VAL A 7 6.42 -13.14 -11.27
CA VAL A 7 5.71 -12.06 -10.54
C VAL A 7 6.21 -10.68 -10.96
N LYS A 8 7.53 -10.52 -11.12
CA LYS A 8 8.13 -9.25 -11.52
C LYS A 8 7.59 -8.75 -12.87
N LYS A 9 7.32 -9.67 -13.81
CA LYS A 9 6.75 -9.34 -15.13
C LYS A 9 5.28 -8.93 -15.09
N GLU A 10 4.55 -9.26 -14.02
CA GLU A 10 3.14 -8.93 -13.86
C GLU A 10 2.93 -7.52 -13.24
N ILE A 11 4.00 -6.85 -12.80
CA ILE A 11 3.93 -5.47 -12.31
C ILE A 11 3.80 -4.53 -13.51
N ASN A 12 2.58 -4.02 -13.70
CA ASN A 12 2.26 -3.08 -14.78
C ASN A 12 2.31 -1.62 -14.30
N SER A 13 2.43 -0.72 -15.26
CA SER A 13 2.17 0.71 -15.04
C SER A 13 0.71 0.93 -14.63
N VAL A 14 0.50 1.98 -13.83
CA VAL A 14 -0.85 2.37 -13.40
C VAL A 14 -1.66 2.95 -14.55
N ASN A 15 -3.00 2.92 -14.46
CA ASN A 15 -3.88 3.44 -15.50
C ASN A 15 -4.05 4.97 -15.38
N TYR A 16 -3.42 5.73 -16.27
CA TYR A 16 -3.45 7.19 -16.25
C TYR A 16 -4.80 7.78 -16.66
N GLU A 17 -5.47 7.19 -17.65
CA GLU A 17 -6.77 7.64 -18.17
C GLU A 17 -7.85 7.58 -17.07
N VAL A 18 -7.91 6.48 -16.32
CA VAL A 18 -8.82 6.35 -15.17
C VAL A 18 -8.46 7.36 -14.07
N GLY A 19 -7.17 7.67 -13.92
CA GLY A 19 -6.72 8.72 -13.01
C GLY A 19 -7.26 10.11 -13.39
N GLU A 20 -7.24 10.46 -14.68
CA GLU A 20 -7.80 11.72 -15.18
C GLU A 20 -9.32 11.77 -15.00
N ALA A 21 -10.01 10.68 -15.32
CA ALA A 21 -11.45 10.56 -15.10
C ALA A 21 -11.82 10.72 -13.60
N MET A 22 -11.03 10.15 -12.69
CA MET A 22 -11.23 10.32 -11.25
C MET A 22 -10.99 11.77 -10.81
N THR A 23 -9.96 12.44 -11.32
CA THR A 23 -9.74 13.88 -11.05
C THR A 23 -10.95 14.70 -11.47
N GLN A 24 -11.46 14.51 -12.69
CA GLN A 24 -12.65 15.21 -13.20
C GLN A 24 -13.88 14.95 -12.33
N GLN A 25 -14.09 13.71 -11.90
CA GLN A 25 -15.20 13.35 -11.02
C GLN A 25 -15.10 14.07 -9.66
N ILE A 26 -13.91 14.09 -9.05
CA ILE A 26 -13.67 14.73 -7.75
C ILE A 26 -13.80 16.26 -7.85
N ASP A 27 -13.31 16.86 -8.93
CA ASP A 27 -13.42 18.30 -9.17
C ASP A 27 -14.86 18.74 -9.43
N GLY A 28 -15.71 17.84 -9.95
CA GLY A 28 -17.15 18.07 -10.12
C GLY A 28 -18.00 17.94 -8.85
N LEU A 29 -17.41 17.56 -7.71
CA LEU A 29 -18.15 17.49 -6.44
C LEU A 29 -18.44 18.89 -5.89
N ALA A 30 -19.49 19.00 -5.08
CA ALA A 30 -19.87 20.25 -4.41
C ALA A 30 -18.87 20.63 -3.28
N LYS A 31 -17.65 21.01 -3.68
CA LYS A 31 -16.55 21.44 -2.82
C LYS A 31 -15.67 22.44 -3.59
N PRO A 32 -14.93 23.35 -2.91
CA PRO A 32 -13.88 24.10 -3.57
C PRO A 32 -12.81 23.16 -4.16
N LEU A 33 -12.28 23.50 -5.33
CA LEU A 33 -11.25 22.70 -6.00
C LEU A 33 -10.06 22.46 -5.07
N GLY A 34 -9.61 21.21 -4.98
CA GLY A 34 -8.47 20.81 -4.14
C GLY A 34 -8.68 20.92 -2.62
N SER A 35 -9.88 21.27 -2.13
CA SER A 35 -10.13 21.50 -0.70
C SER A 35 -9.91 20.28 0.19
N LEU A 36 -10.00 19.05 -0.32
CA LEU A 36 -9.70 17.83 0.43
C LEU A 36 -8.22 17.40 0.33
N GLY A 37 -7.41 18.14 -0.43
CA GLY A 37 -5.96 18.02 -0.49
C GLY A 37 -5.46 16.60 -0.76
N TYR A 38 -4.85 15.98 0.25
CA TYR A 38 -4.25 14.65 0.12
C TYR A 38 -5.28 13.55 -0.16
N LEU A 39 -6.51 13.69 0.32
CA LEU A 39 -7.56 12.71 0.09
C LEU A 39 -7.90 12.60 -1.41
N GLU A 40 -7.91 13.71 -2.14
CA GLU A 40 -8.14 13.72 -3.59
C GLU A 40 -7.01 12.99 -4.33
N LYS A 41 -5.76 13.26 -3.92
CA LYS A 41 -4.57 12.57 -4.46
C LYS A 41 -4.62 11.07 -4.20
N MET A 42 -5.11 10.64 -3.03
CA MET A 42 -5.28 9.23 -2.69
C MET A 42 -6.36 8.55 -3.53
N ALA A 43 -7.52 9.19 -3.71
CA ALA A 43 -8.60 8.67 -4.53
C ALA A 43 -8.15 8.47 -6.00
N VAL A 44 -7.44 9.44 -6.58
CA VAL A 44 -6.83 9.31 -7.91
C VAL A 44 -5.83 8.17 -7.94
N ARG A 45 -4.91 8.08 -6.96
CA ARG A 45 -3.89 7.01 -6.91
C ARG A 45 -4.51 5.62 -6.84
N ILE A 46 -5.52 5.42 -5.99
CA ILE A 46 -6.23 4.14 -5.87
C ILE A 46 -6.91 3.78 -7.19
N SER A 47 -7.53 4.76 -7.85
CA SER A 47 -8.21 4.55 -9.14
C SER A 47 -7.23 4.20 -10.26
N ARG A 48 -6.04 4.82 -10.26
CA ARG A 48 -4.95 4.46 -11.18
C ARG A 48 -4.45 3.03 -10.96
N ILE A 49 -4.32 2.58 -9.70
CA ILE A 49 -3.85 1.23 -9.36
C ILE A 49 -4.89 0.16 -9.72
N THR A 50 -6.16 0.42 -9.43
CA THR A 50 -7.26 -0.54 -9.61
C THR A 50 -7.87 -0.53 -11.01
N GLY A 51 -7.65 0.55 -11.77
CA GLY A 51 -8.29 0.78 -13.06
C GLY A 51 -9.80 1.04 -12.97
N LYS A 52 -10.31 1.45 -11.81
CA LYS A 52 -11.75 1.68 -11.56
C LYS A 52 -12.01 3.04 -10.95
N LEU A 53 -13.18 3.61 -11.22
CA LEU A 53 -13.67 4.81 -10.54
C LEU A 53 -14.40 4.48 -9.24
N ASP A 54 -15.23 3.44 -9.23
CA ASP A 54 -15.86 2.94 -8.00
C ASP A 54 -14.94 1.92 -7.31
N ASN A 55 -14.28 2.38 -6.24
CA ASN A 55 -13.33 1.58 -5.46
C ASN A 55 -13.88 1.27 -4.07
N GLN A 56 -14.15 -0.01 -3.82
CA GLN A 56 -14.56 -0.49 -2.50
C GLN A 56 -13.41 -1.21 -1.78
N LEU A 57 -12.84 -0.58 -0.76
CA LEU A 57 -11.72 -1.12 0.03
C LEU A 57 -12.20 -2.02 1.19
N LYS A 58 -12.89 -3.11 0.83
CA LYS A 58 -13.51 -4.04 1.79
C LYS A 58 -12.53 -5.03 2.40
N GLN A 59 -11.66 -5.62 1.58
CA GLN A 59 -10.70 -6.64 2.02
C GLN A 59 -9.32 -6.00 2.23
N LYS A 60 -9.02 -5.68 3.48
CA LYS A 60 -7.73 -5.12 3.89
C LYS A 60 -6.95 -6.20 4.63
N ALA A 61 -5.67 -6.32 4.33
CA ALA A 61 -4.76 -7.24 5.00
C ALA A 61 -3.53 -6.47 5.48
N MET A 62 -3.04 -6.82 6.67
CA MET A 62 -1.74 -6.39 7.18
C MET A 62 -0.87 -7.64 7.23
N ILE A 63 0.31 -7.58 6.60
CA ILE A 63 1.27 -8.67 6.62
C ILE A 63 2.43 -8.25 7.52
N VAL A 64 2.53 -8.89 8.70
CA VAL A 64 3.62 -8.68 9.65
C VAL A 64 4.65 -9.77 9.44
N MET A 65 5.88 -9.38 9.08
CA MET A 65 7.00 -10.31 8.93
C MET A 65 7.88 -10.24 10.18
N CYS A 66 8.11 -11.36 10.83
CA CYS A 66 8.98 -11.47 11.99
C CYS A 66 10.02 -12.57 11.75
N SER A 67 11.27 -12.30 12.12
CA SER A 67 12.38 -13.24 12.07
C SER A 67 13.44 -12.82 13.09
N ASP A 68 14.07 -13.81 13.72
CA ASP A 68 15.27 -13.58 14.51
C ASP A 68 16.48 -13.35 13.59
N ASN A 69 17.46 -12.59 14.09
CA ASN A 69 18.70 -12.31 13.38
C ASN A 69 19.88 -12.77 14.25
N CYS A 70 20.77 -13.61 13.73
CA CYS A 70 21.92 -14.15 14.48
C CYS A 70 22.93 -13.09 14.93
N VAL A 71 22.95 -11.91 14.28
CA VAL A 71 23.76 -10.75 14.70
C VAL A 71 23.42 -10.28 16.13
N PHE A 72 22.29 -10.75 16.70
CA PHE A 72 21.97 -10.58 18.11
C PHE A 72 23.12 -11.01 19.04
N GLU A 73 23.85 -12.07 18.68
CA GLU A 73 24.97 -12.63 19.47
C GLU A 73 26.14 -11.65 19.62
N GLU A 74 26.24 -10.63 18.75
CA GLU A 74 27.26 -9.59 18.85
C GLU A 74 26.95 -8.55 19.94
N GLY A 75 25.82 -8.67 20.65
CA GLY A 75 25.48 -7.82 21.79
C GLY A 75 25.05 -6.39 21.41
N ILE A 76 24.76 -6.16 20.13
CA ILE A 76 24.36 -4.83 19.60
C ILE A 76 22.86 -4.52 19.78
N ALA A 77 22.06 -5.53 20.13
CA ALA A 77 20.62 -5.38 20.28
C ALA A 77 20.25 -4.74 21.62
N SER A 78 19.34 -3.76 21.60
CA SER A 78 18.89 -3.04 22.81
C SER A 78 17.76 -3.76 23.58
N THR A 79 17.30 -4.91 23.08
CA THR A 79 16.15 -5.65 23.60
C THR A 79 16.44 -7.15 23.62
N PRO A 80 15.93 -7.93 24.59
CA PRO A 80 16.12 -9.38 24.60
C PRO A 80 15.56 -10.05 23.34
N GLN A 81 16.20 -11.12 22.87
CA GLN A 81 15.78 -11.85 21.66
C GLN A 81 14.34 -12.40 21.78
N GLU A 82 13.95 -12.86 22.96
CA GLU A 82 12.61 -13.41 23.24
C GLU A 82 11.47 -12.41 22.96
N LEU A 83 11.76 -11.10 22.96
CA LEU A 83 10.75 -10.07 22.71
C LEU A 83 10.18 -10.16 21.27
N GLY A 84 10.97 -10.62 20.29
CA GLY A 84 10.52 -10.82 18.92
C GLY A 84 9.36 -11.83 18.85
N ARG A 85 9.49 -12.93 19.59
CA ARG A 85 8.45 -13.95 19.76
C ARG A 85 7.25 -13.43 20.54
N MET A 86 7.46 -12.71 21.65
CA MET A 86 6.37 -12.17 22.47
C MET A 86 5.51 -11.13 21.72
N SER A 87 6.08 -10.42 20.75
CA SER A 87 5.37 -9.37 20.01
C SER A 87 4.43 -9.89 18.92
N ILE A 88 4.51 -11.18 18.59
CA ILE A 88 3.72 -11.83 17.54
C ILE A 88 2.77 -12.93 18.07
N GLU A 89 2.90 -13.30 19.35
CA GLU A 89 1.94 -14.11 20.11
C GLU A 89 0.80 -13.23 20.66
#